data_AF-A0A1W9TJV5-F1
#
_entry.id   AF-A0A1W9TJV5-F1
#
_cell.length_a   1.000
_cell.length_b   1.000
_cell.length_c   1.000
_cell.angle_alpha   90.00
_cell.angle_beta   90.00
_cell.angle_gamma   90.00
#
_symmetry.space_group_name_H-M   'P 1'
#
loop_
_entity.id
_entity.type
_entity.pdbx_description
1 polymer ?
#
loop_
_entity_poly.entity_id
_entity_poly.type
_entity_poly.pdbx_seq_one_letter_code
_entity_poly.pdbx_strand_id
1 'polypeptide(L)'
;MNGESYLFIFGFFSGIIVAYISLQVYKYKIYKQGKENDRKERKKIGNEEIEELIKKEQAKVWKNFTGNTEINIRTLMDESIYLIKQIAGKYYPESTKPELEVTIEELLKMNMEVSKKALEKLETKPFNILKKVKLYHIHYTKNKWQEIQNNVIYKKLKKYKIWEVGKKVWMTFNFLNIAYWLRKIGINFTREFLIRMFRAYLIRLIGEEADKLFGGKKPKLRIEKKD
;
A
#
# COMPACT_ATOMS: atom_id res chain seq x y z
N MET A 1 -46.10 22.54 -37.25
CA MET A 1 -45.62 23.12 -35.97
C MET A 1 -45.01 24.47 -36.27
N ASN A 2 -45.55 25.53 -35.68
CA ASN A 2 -45.13 26.90 -35.94
C ASN A 2 -43.76 27.16 -35.27
N GLY A 3 -42.95 28.06 -35.85
CA GLY A 3 -41.61 28.40 -35.32
C GLY A 3 -41.62 28.83 -33.84
N GLU A 4 -42.72 29.41 -33.38
CA GLU A 4 -42.91 29.82 -31.98
C GLU A 4 -42.97 28.65 -31.00
N SER A 5 -43.49 27.49 -31.43
CA SER A 5 -43.53 26.29 -30.59
C SER A 5 -42.13 25.74 -30.32
N TYR A 6 -41.22 25.83 -31.28
CA TYR A 6 -39.82 25.40 -31.11
C TYR A 6 -39.04 26.34 -30.17
N LEU A 7 -39.27 27.65 -30.28
CA LEU A 7 -38.65 28.64 -29.39
C LEU A 7 -39.10 28.44 -27.94
N PHE A 8 -40.39 28.15 -27.72
CA PHE A 8 -40.91 27.88 -26.39
C PHE A 8 -40.29 26.60 -25.78
N ILE A 9 -40.22 25.52 -26.56
CA ILE A 9 -39.64 24.25 -26.11
C ILE A 9 -38.14 24.42 -25.80
N PHE A 10 -37.38 25.10 -26.66
CA PHE A 10 -35.95 25.36 -26.42
C PHE A 10 -35.72 26.23 -25.17
N GLY A 11 -36.54 27.27 -24.96
CA GLY A 11 -36.50 28.11 -23.77
C GLY A 11 -36.72 27.29 -22.49
N PHE A 12 -37.73 26.42 -22.49
CA PHE A 12 -38.04 25.56 -21.35
C PHE A 12 -36.88 24.60 -20.99
N PHE A 13 -36.33 23.88 -21.98
CA PHE A 13 -35.24 22.93 -21.73
C PHE A 13 -33.92 23.62 -21.34
N SER A 14 -33.60 24.77 -21.93
CA SER A 14 -32.42 25.55 -21.54
C SER A 14 -32.52 26.04 -20.09
N GLY A 15 -33.71 26.44 -19.63
CA GLY A 15 -33.96 26.81 -18.23
C GLY A 15 -33.72 25.65 -17.26
N ILE A 16 -34.15 24.43 -17.61
CA ILE A 16 -33.90 23.23 -16.79
C ILE A 16 -32.41 22.91 -16.70
N ILE A 17 -31.68 23.03 -17.81
CA ILE A 17 -30.23 22.78 -17.85
C ILE A 17 -29.50 23.81 -16.97
N VAL A 18 -29.86 25.09 -17.07
CA VAL A 18 -29.26 26.16 -16.24
C VAL A 18 -29.58 25.95 -14.76
N ALA A 19 -30.82 25.57 -14.41
CA ALA A 19 -31.20 25.28 -13.04
C ALA A 19 -30.43 24.07 -12.47
N TYR A 20 -30.25 23.02 -13.28
CA TYR A 20 -29.47 21.84 -12.90
C TYR A 20 -28.00 22.20 -12.64
N ILE A 21 -27.37 22.96 -13.54
CA ILE A 21 -25.99 23.42 -13.37
C ILE A 21 -25.87 24.31 -12.12
N SER A 22 -26.83 25.22 -11.91
CA SER A 22 -26.87 26.11 -10.73
C SER A 22 -26.97 25.33 -9.42
N LEU A 23 -27.75 24.25 -9.38
CA LEU A 23 -27.83 23.34 -8.24
C LEU A 23 -26.50 22.63 -7.98
N GLN A 24 -25.78 22.21 -9.01
CA GLN A 24 -24.45 21.59 -8.85
C GLN A 24 -23.42 22.60 -8.30
N VAL A 25 -23.45 23.84 -8.80
CA VAL A 25 -22.58 24.92 -8.31
C VAL A 25 -22.92 25.29 -6.87
N TYR A 26 -24.20 25.35 -6.51
CA TYR A 26 -24.63 25.63 -5.13
C TYR A 26 -24.22 24.52 -4.17
N LYS A 27 -24.43 23.24 -4.54
CA LYS A 27 -23.95 22.08 -3.77
C LYS A 27 -22.44 22.12 -3.60
N TYR A 28 -21.69 22.46 -4.64
CA TYR A 28 -20.23 22.62 -4.56
C TYR A 28 -19.82 23.75 -3.61
N LYS A 29 -20.54 24.87 -3.60
CA LYS A 29 -20.26 26.01 -2.72
C LYS A 29 -20.54 25.68 -1.24
N ILE A 30 -21.67 25.04 -0.95
CA ILE A 30 -21.97 24.53 0.40
C ILE A 30 -20.96 23.48 0.83
N TYR A 31 -20.61 22.54 -0.06
CA TYR A 31 -19.60 21.53 0.22
C TYR A 31 -18.23 22.16 0.54
N LYS A 32 -17.83 23.17 -0.23
CA LYS A 32 -16.57 23.90 0.01
C LYS A 32 -16.59 24.65 1.35
N GLN A 33 -17.72 25.27 1.70
CA GLN A 33 -17.87 26.05 2.93
C GLN A 33 -17.96 25.16 4.18
N GLY A 34 -18.65 24.02 4.09
CA GLY A 34 -18.67 22.98 5.13
C GLY A 34 -17.28 22.41 5.38
N LYS A 35 -16.56 22.05 4.32
CA LYS A 35 -15.18 21.54 4.40
C LYS A 35 -14.21 22.51 5.09
N GLU A 36 -14.41 23.82 4.91
CA GLU A 36 -13.56 24.84 5.54
C GLU A 36 -13.85 24.99 7.04
N ASN A 37 -15.09 24.72 7.48
CA ASN A 37 -15.46 24.62 8.89
C ASN A 37 -15.01 23.30 9.52
N ASP A 38 -15.18 22.15 8.85
CA ASP A 38 -14.74 20.84 9.36
C ASP A 38 -13.22 20.80 9.57
N ARG A 39 -12.46 21.51 8.71
CA ARG A 39 -11.01 21.71 8.90
C ARG A 39 -10.67 22.49 10.17
N LYS A 40 -11.53 23.40 10.62
CA LYS A 40 -11.34 24.13 11.89
C LYS A 40 -11.68 23.26 13.09
N GLU A 41 -12.60 22.31 12.93
CA GLU A 41 -13.05 21.39 13.98
C GLU A 41 -12.11 20.18 14.18
N ARG A 42 -11.08 20.00 13.33
CA ARG A 42 -10.12 18.89 13.49
C ARG A 42 -9.47 18.89 14.87
N LYS A 43 -9.42 17.72 15.50
CA LYS A 43 -8.78 17.57 16.81
C LYS A 43 -7.28 17.77 16.69
N LYS A 44 -6.68 18.56 17.59
CA LYS A 44 -5.22 18.60 17.75
C LYS A 44 -4.77 17.32 18.45
N ILE A 45 -3.87 16.59 17.82
CA ILE A 45 -3.36 15.31 18.31
C ILE A 45 -1.90 15.45 18.63
N GLY A 46 -1.48 14.88 19.76
CA GLY A 46 -0.07 14.77 20.10
C GLY A 46 0.62 13.79 19.16
N ASN A 47 1.84 14.13 18.71
CA ASN A 47 2.61 13.29 17.79
C ASN A 47 2.84 11.86 18.34
N GLU A 48 2.80 11.68 19.66
CA GLU A 48 3.01 10.40 20.34
C GLU A 48 1.93 9.36 20.01
N GLU A 49 0.65 9.77 19.95
CA GLU A 49 -0.47 8.83 19.73
C GLU A 49 -0.42 8.23 18.32
N ILE A 50 -0.06 9.04 17.32
CA ILE A 50 0.11 8.57 15.94
C ILE A 50 1.35 7.69 15.81
N GLU A 51 2.45 8.06 16.47
CA GLU A 51 3.68 7.25 16.48
C GLU A 51 3.44 5.87 17.10
N GLU A 52 2.60 5.77 18.14
CA GLU A 52 2.20 4.48 18.73
C GLU A 52 1.42 3.61 17.75
N LEU A 53 0.46 4.19 17.00
CA LEU A 53 -0.28 3.47 15.96
C LEU A 53 0.67 2.93 14.88
N ILE A 54 1.63 3.75 14.43
CA ILE A 54 2.63 3.35 13.44
C ILE A 54 3.48 2.19 13.98
N LYS A 55 4.02 2.32 15.20
CA LYS A 55 4.84 1.28 15.84
C LYS A 55 4.08 -0.03 16.01
N LYS A 56 2.81 0.04 16.40
CA LYS A 56 1.93 -1.13 16.54
C LYS A 56 1.75 -1.87 15.22
N GLU A 57 1.53 -1.16 14.11
CA GLU A 57 1.43 -1.77 12.78
C GLU A 57 2.78 -2.33 12.30
N GLN A 58 3.89 -1.61 12.53
CA GLN A 58 5.24 -2.11 12.22
C GLN A 58 5.56 -3.40 12.97
N ALA A 59 5.15 -3.53 14.24
CA ALA A 59 5.37 -4.75 15.02
C ALA A 59 4.70 -5.98 14.40
N LYS A 60 3.57 -5.82 13.69
CA LYS A 60 2.91 -6.93 12.98
C LYS A 60 3.77 -7.48 11.84
N VAL A 61 4.60 -6.65 11.22
CA VAL A 61 5.52 -7.06 10.15
C VAL A 61 6.53 -8.10 10.63
N TRP A 62 6.83 -8.13 11.92
CA TRP A 62 7.81 -9.05 12.51
C TRP A 62 7.18 -10.32 13.08
N LYS A 63 5.84 -10.43 13.10
CA LYS A 63 5.15 -11.65 13.51
C LYS A 63 5.34 -12.75 12.46
N ASN A 64 5.43 -13.99 12.93
CA ASN A 64 5.52 -15.20 12.10
C ASN A 64 6.67 -15.16 11.07
N PHE A 65 7.91 -15.05 11.54
CA PHE A 65 9.10 -15.21 10.71
C PHE A 65 9.25 -16.69 10.31
N THR A 66 9.14 -17.01 9.02
CA THR A 66 9.11 -18.41 8.55
C THR A 66 10.21 -18.74 7.55
N GLY A 67 11.00 -17.75 7.11
CA GLY A 67 12.01 -17.92 6.05
C GLY A 67 11.42 -18.08 4.64
N ASN A 68 10.09 -17.99 4.52
CA ASN A 68 9.31 -18.13 3.29
C ASN A 68 8.27 -17.00 3.13
N THR A 69 8.61 -15.78 3.54
CA THR A 69 7.68 -14.65 3.44
C THR A 69 7.27 -14.37 2.00
N GLU A 70 5.99 -14.60 1.72
CA GLU A 70 5.31 -14.12 0.53
C GLU A 70 5.07 -12.61 0.69
N ILE A 71 5.52 -11.78 -0.25
CA ILE A 71 5.02 -10.39 -0.28
C ILE A 71 3.65 -10.46 -0.92
N ASN A 72 2.64 -10.37 -0.07
CA ASN A 72 1.27 -10.17 -0.52
C ASN A 72 1.03 -8.66 -0.62
N ILE A 73 1.06 -8.13 -1.84
CA ILE A 73 0.83 -6.70 -2.13
C ILE A 73 -0.55 -6.28 -1.62
N ARG A 74 -1.57 -7.15 -1.75
CA ARG A 74 -2.92 -6.87 -1.27
C ARG A 74 -2.91 -6.69 0.25
N THR A 75 -2.25 -7.58 0.99
CA THR A 75 -2.13 -7.45 2.45
C THR A 75 -1.45 -6.13 2.84
N LEU A 76 -0.39 -5.73 2.14
CA LEU A 76 0.26 -4.43 2.38
C LEU A 76 -0.69 -3.25 2.12
N MET A 77 -1.47 -3.31 1.04
CA MET A 77 -2.46 -2.27 0.74
C MET A 77 -3.55 -2.22 1.82
N ASP A 78 -4.08 -3.37 2.23
CA ASP A 78 -5.13 -3.45 3.25
C ASP A 78 -4.64 -2.91 4.61
N GLU A 79 -3.42 -3.25 5.02
CA GLU A 79 -2.78 -2.71 6.23
C GLU A 79 -2.55 -1.20 6.14
N SER A 80 -2.14 -0.72 4.97
CA SER A 80 -1.93 0.71 4.73
C SER A 80 -3.24 1.49 4.82
N ILE A 81 -4.29 0.98 4.18
CA ILE A 81 -5.64 1.56 4.24
C ILE A 81 -6.16 1.53 5.68
N TYR A 82 -5.96 0.43 6.39
CA TYR A 82 -6.34 0.33 7.81
C TYR A 82 -5.64 1.38 8.66
N LEU A 83 -4.32 1.53 8.53
CA LEU A 83 -3.55 2.55 9.26
C LEU A 83 -4.04 3.97 8.93
N ILE A 84 -4.27 4.27 7.65
CA ILE A 84 -4.82 5.56 7.20
C ILE A 84 -6.17 5.85 7.87
N LYS A 85 -7.08 4.87 7.90
CA LYS A 85 -8.39 5.02 8.57
C LYS A 85 -8.25 5.28 10.06
N GLN A 86 -7.36 4.56 10.74
CA GLN A 86 -7.11 4.76 12.17
C GLN A 86 -6.58 6.17 12.45
N ILE A 87 -5.63 6.65 11.64
CA ILE A 87 -5.09 8.02 11.76
C ILE A 87 -6.16 9.06 11.45
N ALA A 88 -6.92 8.88 10.37
CA ALA A 88 -7.99 9.80 9.99
C ALA A 88 -9.06 9.93 11.08
N GLY A 89 -9.50 8.80 11.66
CA GLY A 89 -10.49 8.79 12.76
C GLY A 89 -10.01 9.47 14.03
N LYS A 90 -8.70 9.62 14.23
CA LYS A 90 -8.15 10.41 15.33
C LYS A 90 -8.37 11.91 15.08
N TYR A 91 -8.19 12.37 13.84
CA TYR A 91 -8.34 13.78 13.46
C TYR A 91 -9.81 14.22 13.27
N TYR A 92 -10.65 13.30 12.80
CA TYR A 92 -12.06 13.53 12.49
C TYR A 92 -12.96 12.51 13.23
N PRO A 93 -13.04 12.57 14.56
CA PRO A 93 -13.76 11.56 15.36
C PRO A 93 -15.27 11.56 15.11
N GLU A 94 -15.85 12.71 14.74
CA GLU A 94 -17.28 12.86 14.49
C GLU A 94 -17.67 12.49 13.03
N SER A 95 -16.70 12.25 12.15
CA SER A 95 -16.97 11.86 10.77
C SER A 95 -17.35 10.39 10.67
N THR A 96 -18.40 10.09 9.92
CA THR A 96 -18.79 8.70 9.60
C THR A 96 -17.78 7.99 8.70
N LYS A 97 -17.00 8.76 7.91
CA LYS A 97 -15.96 8.25 7.01
C LYS A 97 -14.73 9.16 7.06
N PRO A 98 -13.97 9.13 8.17
CA PRO A 98 -12.85 10.04 8.41
C PRO A 98 -11.79 10.04 7.28
N GLU A 99 -11.55 8.89 6.67
CA GLU A 99 -10.59 8.73 5.57
C GLU A 99 -10.98 9.48 4.29
N LEU A 100 -12.22 9.95 4.17
CA LEU A 100 -12.75 10.70 3.03
C LEU A 100 -12.81 12.22 3.26
N GLU A 101 -12.35 12.71 4.41
CA GLU A 101 -12.35 14.15 4.75
C GLU A 101 -11.29 14.98 4.01
N VAL A 102 -10.55 14.35 3.09
CA VAL A 102 -9.48 14.95 2.28
C VAL A 102 -9.93 15.15 0.83
N THR A 103 -9.33 16.11 0.12
CA THR A 103 -9.61 16.22 -1.32
C THR A 103 -8.87 15.13 -2.10
N ILE A 104 -9.34 14.85 -3.33
CA ILE A 104 -8.63 13.99 -4.29
C ILE A 104 -7.21 14.54 -4.55
N GLU A 105 -7.06 15.86 -4.67
CA GLU A 105 -5.76 16.50 -4.87
C GLU A 105 -4.78 16.19 -3.71
N GLU A 106 -5.25 16.31 -2.47
CA GLU A 106 -4.41 16.06 -1.29
C GLU A 106 -4.02 14.59 -1.16
N LEU A 107 -4.95 13.67 -1.45
CA LEU A 107 -4.67 12.24 -1.50
C LEU A 107 -3.65 11.89 -2.59
N LEU A 108 -3.76 12.49 -3.78
CA LEU A 108 -2.80 12.29 -4.87
C LEU A 108 -1.42 12.82 -4.49
N LYS A 109 -1.33 13.99 -3.85
CA LYS A 109 -0.07 14.54 -3.35
C LYS A 109 0.59 13.62 -2.32
N MET A 110 -0.18 13.07 -1.39
CA MET A 110 0.30 12.07 -0.43
C MET A 110 0.88 10.83 -1.15
N ASN A 111 0.14 10.28 -2.11
CA ASN A 111 0.59 9.12 -2.88
C ASN A 111 1.88 9.40 -3.68
N MET A 112 2.01 10.59 -4.27
CA MET A 112 3.23 11.01 -4.97
C MET A 112 4.43 11.09 -4.02
N GLU A 113 4.26 11.68 -2.82
CA GLU A 113 5.31 11.77 -1.80
C GLU A 113 5.73 10.39 -1.28
N VAL A 114 4.77 9.51 -0.98
CA VAL A 114 5.05 8.13 -0.57
C VAL A 114 5.82 7.40 -1.68
N SER A 115 5.38 7.52 -2.93
CA SER A 115 6.02 6.86 -4.07
C SER A 115 7.45 7.36 -4.28
N LYS A 116 7.66 8.67 -4.21
CA LYS A 116 8.98 9.31 -4.33
C LYS A 116 9.92 8.80 -3.24
N LYS A 117 9.53 8.86 -1.97
CA LYS A 117 10.36 8.42 -0.84
C LYS A 117 10.58 6.90 -0.82
N ALA A 118 9.64 6.12 -1.34
CA ALA A 118 9.83 4.68 -1.52
C ALA A 118 10.89 4.39 -2.58
N LEU A 119 10.86 5.10 -3.71
CA LEU A 119 11.88 5.00 -4.76
C LEU A 119 13.26 5.43 -4.26
N GLU A 120 13.35 6.58 -3.56
CA GLU A 120 14.60 7.04 -2.94
C GLU A 120 15.17 5.99 -1.99
N LYS A 121 14.31 5.36 -1.17
CA LYS A 121 14.74 4.28 -0.27
C LYS A 121 15.29 3.08 -1.03
N LEU A 122 14.67 2.72 -2.16
CA LEU A 122 15.16 1.66 -3.04
C LEU A 122 16.49 2.00 -3.72
N GLU A 123 16.96 3.24 -3.75
CA GLU A 123 18.33 3.55 -4.20
C GLU A 123 19.38 3.29 -3.11
N THR A 124 18.98 3.24 -1.84
CA THR A 124 19.90 3.07 -0.70
C THR A 124 20.25 1.60 -0.45
N LYS A 125 21.47 1.34 0.02
CA LYS A 125 21.84 0.01 0.53
C LYS A 125 21.14 -0.25 1.88
N PRO A 126 20.72 -1.49 2.18
CA PRO A 126 20.73 -2.69 1.32
C PRO A 126 19.50 -2.85 0.40
N PHE A 127 18.59 -1.87 0.35
CA PHE A 127 17.32 -1.95 -0.36
C PHE A 127 17.43 -1.88 -1.89
N ASN A 128 18.54 -1.39 -2.43
CA ASN A 128 18.86 -1.40 -3.86
C ASN A 128 18.79 -2.76 -4.53
N ILE A 129 18.92 -3.85 -3.76
CA ILE A 129 18.73 -5.21 -4.24
C ILE A 129 17.27 -5.46 -4.65
N LEU A 130 16.30 -4.83 -3.98
CA LEU A 130 14.86 -4.99 -4.24
C LEU A 130 14.41 -4.27 -5.51
N LYS A 131 15.11 -3.20 -5.94
CA LYS A 131 14.73 -2.34 -7.08
C LYS A 131 14.49 -3.10 -8.38
N LYS A 132 15.26 -4.16 -8.64
CA LYS A 132 15.19 -4.95 -9.89
C LYS A 132 14.41 -6.26 -9.75
N VAL A 133 13.81 -6.50 -8.58
CA VAL A 133 13.04 -7.73 -8.35
C VAL A 133 11.67 -7.60 -9.02
N LYS A 134 11.38 -8.44 -10.01
CA LYS A 134 10.04 -8.48 -10.60
C LYS A 134 9.03 -8.94 -9.54
N LEU A 135 7.89 -8.27 -9.46
CA LEU A 135 6.78 -8.65 -8.58
C LEU A 135 6.33 -10.10 -8.80
N TYR A 136 6.40 -10.59 -10.04
CA TYR A 136 6.16 -12.00 -10.35
C TYR A 136 7.10 -12.93 -9.57
N HIS A 137 8.40 -12.66 -9.49
CA HIS A 137 9.34 -13.51 -8.73
C HIS A 137 9.08 -13.50 -7.22
N ILE A 138 8.42 -12.46 -6.73
CA ILE A 138 7.99 -12.34 -5.36
C ILE A 138 6.76 -13.22 -5.09
N HIS A 139 5.85 -13.34 -6.06
CA HIS A 139 4.66 -14.19 -5.98
C HIS A 139 4.93 -15.67 -6.31
N TYR A 140 5.85 -15.94 -7.25
CA TYR A 140 6.02 -17.26 -7.88
C TYR A 140 6.88 -18.26 -7.10
N THR A 141 7.27 -17.97 -5.86
CA THR A 141 8.09 -18.90 -5.06
C THR A 141 7.28 -20.09 -4.54
N LYS A 142 5.94 -19.99 -4.51
CA LYS A 142 5.01 -21.04 -4.05
C LYS A 142 4.68 -22.08 -5.13
N ASN A 143 4.41 -21.63 -6.35
CA ASN A 143 3.89 -22.50 -7.42
C ASN A 143 4.89 -23.59 -7.80
N LYS A 144 6.19 -23.28 -7.91
CA LYS A 144 7.19 -24.31 -8.23
C LYS A 144 7.35 -25.36 -7.13
N TRP A 145 7.28 -24.99 -5.85
CA TRP A 145 7.38 -25.98 -4.77
C TRP A 145 6.15 -26.88 -4.69
N GLN A 146 4.95 -26.33 -4.89
CA GLN A 146 3.71 -27.09 -4.92
C GLN A 146 3.58 -27.94 -6.20
N GLU A 147 4.00 -27.44 -7.36
CA GLU A 147 4.08 -28.18 -8.62
C GLU A 147 5.11 -29.32 -8.56
N ILE A 148 6.28 -29.08 -7.95
CA ILE A 148 7.27 -30.13 -7.67
C ILE A 148 6.66 -31.19 -6.74
N GLN A 149 5.97 -30.78 -5.67
CA GLN A 149 5.31 -31.73 -4.75
C GLN A 149 4.14 -32.49 -5.40
N ASN A 150 3.47 -31.89 -6.39
CA ASN A 150 2.32 -32.47 -7.07
C ASN A 150 2.68 -33.31 -8.30
N ASN A 151 3.91 -33.20 -8.82
CA ASN A 151 4.38 -33.97 -9.96
C ASN A 151 4.36 -35.48 -9.67
N VAL A 152 3.83 -36.27 -10.61
CA VAL A 152 3.77 -37.75 -10.55
C VAL A 152 5.15 -38.36 -10.29
N ILE A 153 6.22 -37.77 -10.83
CA ILE A 153 7.60 -38.20 -10.62
C ILE A 153 8.01 -38.01 -9.15
N TYR A 154 7.72 -36.85 -8.55
CA TYR A 154 8.02 -36.60 -7.13
C TYR A 154 7.21 -37.51 -6.20
N LYS A 155 5.93 -37.73 -6.50
CA LYS A 155 5.08 -38.67 -5.76
C LYS A 155 5.59 -40.12 -5.87
N LYS A 156 6.03 -40.56 -7.05
CA LYS A 156 6.66 -41.88 -7.26
C LYS A 156 8.01 -41.99 -6.54
N LEU A 157 8.88 -40.97 -6.62
CA LEU A 157 10.17 -40.93 -5.92
C LEU A 157 10.03 -40.96 -4.39
N LYS A 158 8.99 -40.32 -3.84
CA LYS A 158 8.62 -40.38 -2.41
C LYS A 158 8.08 -41.76 -2.02
N LYS A 159 7.28 -42.41 -2.88
CA LYS A 159 6.68 -43.74 -2.64
C LYS A 159 7.72 -44.86 -2.57
N TYR A 160 8.77 -44.82 -3.40
CA TYR A 160 9.79 -45.87 -3.47
C TYR A 160 10.97 -45.71 -2.49
N LYS A 161 10.92 -44.76 -1.54
CA LYS A 161 12.06 -44.41 -0.64
C LYS A 161 13.40 -44.16 -1.38
N ILE A 162 13.37 -43.93 -2.70
CA ILE A 162 14.54 -43.49 -3.50
C ILE A 162 15.02 -42.14 -2.97
N TRP A 163 14.10 -41.34 -2.40
CA TRP A 163 14.41 -40.15 -1.64
C TRP A 163 15.22 -40.40 -0.36
N GLU A 164 15.13 -41.56 0.29
CA GLU A 164 15.93 -41.89 1.48
C GLU A 164 17.33 -42.38 1.11
N VAL A 165 17.47 -43.17 0.04
CA VAL A 165 18.77 -43.58 -0.51
C VAL A 165 19.48 -42.40 -1.15
N GLY A 166 18.76 -41.63 -1.96
CA GLY A 166 19.22 -40.36 -2.53
C GLY A 166 19.51 -39.32 -1.45
N LYS A 167 18.72 -39.22 -0.37
CA LYS A 167 19.06 -38.39 0.80
C LYS A 167 20.29 -38.90 1.52
N LYS A 168 20.51 -40.20 1.68
CA LYS A 168 21.74 -40.71 2.32
C LYS A 168 22.96 -40.35 1.47
N VAL A 169 22.93 -40.61 0.16
CA VAL A 169 24.03 -40.25 -0.76
C VAL A 169 24.21 -38.72 -0.85
N TRP A 170 23.13 -37.95 -0.95
CA TRP A 170 23.15 -36.50 -1.01
C TRP A 170 23.50 -35.84 0.33
N MET A 171 23.07 -36.39 1.47
CA MET A 171 23.51 -35.95 2.80
C MET A 171 24.98 -36.28 2.98
N THR A 172 25.46 -37.45 2.60
CA THR A 172 26.90 -37.77 2.69
C THR A 172 27.76 -36.84 1.84
N PHE A 173 27.30 -36.43 0.65
CA PHE A 173 28.02 -35.48 -0.21
C PHE A 173 27.85 -34.00 0.18
N ASN A 174 26.71 -33.59 0.76
CA ASN A 174 26.34 -32.18 0.94
C ASN A 174 26.25 -31.73 2.42
N PHE A 175 26.39 -32.63 3.39
CA PHE A 175 26.52 -32.29 4.82
C PHE A 175 27.91 -31.70 5.13
N LEU A 176 28.91 -32.01 4.32
CA LEU A 176 30.25 -31.40 4.39
C LEU A 176 30.30 -29.98 3.79
N ASN A 177 29.26 -29.56 3.04
CA ASN A 177 29.18 -28.20 2.52
C ASN A 177 28.33 -27.31 3.44
N ILE A 178 28.83 -27.05 4.65
CA ILE A 178 28.29 -26.05 5.59
C ILE A 178 28.07 -24.71 4.86
N ALA A 179 28.94 -24.35 3.92
CA ALA A 179 28.82 -23.12 3.12
C ALA A 179 27.58 -23.11 2.21
N TYR A 180 27.13 -24.24 1.66
CA TYR A 180 25.91 -24.34 0.84
C TYR A 180 24.65 -24.12 1.68
N TRP A 181 24.58 -24.76 2.86
CA TRP A 181 23.44 -24.58 3.78
C TRP A 181 23.43 -23.20 4.41
N LEU A 182 24.59 -22.66 4.82
CA LEU A 182 24.73 -21.27 5.27
C LEU A 182 24.36 -20.28 4.17
N ARG A 183 24.76 -20.52 2.92
CA ARG A 183 24.41 -19.65 1.78
C ARG A 183 22.91 -19.72 1.48
N LYS A 184 22.29 -20.90 1.54
CA LYS A 184 20.86 -21.08 1.27
C LYS A 184 19.96 -20.52 2.39
N ILE A 185 20.31 -20.79 3.65
CA ILE A 185 19.63 -20.22 4.83
C ILE A 185 19.86 -18.71 4.87
N GLY A 186 21.10 -18.26 4.66
CA GLY A 186 21.49 -16.86 4.65
C GLY A 186 20.80 -16.06 3.54
N ILE A 187 20.70 -16.56 2.31
CA ILE A 187 20.03 -15.85 1.20
C ILE A 187 18.53 -15.69 1.47
N ASN A 188 17.84 -16.76 1.89
CA ASN A 188 16.40 -16.68 2.17
C ASN A 188 16.10 -15.82 3.39
N PHE A 189 16.90 -15.95 4.45
CA PHE A 189 16.81 -15.13 5.65
C PHE A 189 17.07 -13.65 5.35
N THR A 190 18.12 -13.35 4.59
CA THR A 190 18.46 -11.97 4.17
C THR A 190 17.36 -11.38 3.31
N ARG A 191 16.82 -12.14 2.35
CA ARG A 191 15.73 -11.68 1.49
C ARG A 191 14.46 -11.38 2.30
N GLU A 192 14.03 -12.30 3.16
CA GLU A 192 12.87 -12.09 4.04
C GLU A 192 13.07 -10.89 4.95
N PHE A 193 14.23 -10.79 5.56
CA PHE A 193 14.60 -9.68 6.43
C PHE A 193 14.55 -8.33 5.68
N LEU A 194 15.16 -8.24 4.49
CA LEU A 194 15.15 -7.02 3.67
C LEU A 194 13.73 -6.61 3.25
N ILE A 195 12.91 -7.58 2.85
CA ILE A 195 11.52 -7.37 2.50
C ILE A 195 10.72 -6.83 3.69
N ARG A 196 10.88 -7.44 4.87
CA ARG A 196 10.18 -7.02 6.10
C ARG A 196 10.65 -5.64 6.57
N MET A 197 11.95 -5.36 6.49
CA MET A 197 12.51 -4.01 6.72
C MET A 197 11.88 -2.97 5.79
N PHE A 198 11.77 -3.29 4.50
CA PHE A 198 11.19 -2.39 3.51
C PHE A 198 9.68 -2.19 3.74
N ARG A 199 8.95 -3.26 4.09
CA ARG A 199 7.53 -3.19 4.48
C ARG A 199 7.32 -2.32 5.71
N ALA A 200 8.13 -2.51 6.75
CA ALA A 200 8.07 -1.69 7.98
C ALA A 200 8.39 -0.22 7.69
N TYR A 201 9.33 0.05 6.76
CA TYR A 201 9.60 1.39 6.26
C TYR A 201 8.38 1.99 5.55
N LEU A 202 7.72 1.25 4.64
CA LEU A 202 6.54 1.72 3.94
C LEU A 202 5.38 2.04 4.89
N ILE A 203 5.11 1.18 5.87
CA ILE A 203 4.08 1.42 6.89
C ILE A 203 4.35 2.72 7.65
N ARG A 204 5.59 2.95 8.09
CA ARG A 204 5.99 4.19 8.75
C ARG A 204 5.80 5.40 7.84
N LEU A 205 6.30 5.31 6.62
CA LEU A 205 6.21 6.37 5.63
C LEU A 205 4.74 6.76 5.35
N ILE A 206 3.88 5.77 5.13
CA ILE A 206 2.44 5.98 4.91
C ILE A 206 1.78 6.61 6.14
N GLY A 207 2.12 6.13 7.35
CA GLY A 207 1.62 6.71 8.59
C GLY A 207 2.03 8.16 8.79
N GLU A 208 3.30 8.50 8.53
CA GLU A 208 3.82 9.87 8.62
C GLU A 208 3.20 10.81 7.58
N GLU A 209 2.95 10.34 6.36
CA GLU A 209 2.28 11.15 5.33
C GLU A 209 0.77 11.28 5.60
N ALA A 210 0.13 10.26 6.16
CA ALA A 210 -1.25 10.35 6.64
C ALA A 210 -1.39 11.34 7.81
N ASP A 211 -0.47 11.31 8.78
CA ASP A 211 -0.40 12.30 9.87
C ASP A 211 -0.35 13.73 9.33
N LYS A 212 0.51 13.97 8.34
CA LYS A 212 0.61 15.29 7.70
C LYS A 212 -0.67 15.69 6.99
N LEU A 213 -1.21 14.77 6.20
CA LEU A 213 -2.42 14.96 5.42
C LEU A 213 -3.60 15.37 6.31
N PHE A 214 -3.94 14.54 7.31
CA PHE A 214 -5.10 14.77 8.17
C PHE A 214 -4.83 15.81 9.26
N GLY A 215 -3.57 15.97 9.70
CA GLY A 215 -3.16 17.06 10.60
C GLY A 215 -3.18 18.45 9.96
N GLY A 216 -3.39 18.53 8.64
CA GLY A 216 -3.44 19.79 7.88
C GLY A 216 -2.06 20.40 7.63
N LYS A 217 -0.98 19.61 7.74
CA LYS A 217 0.36 20.02 7.32
C LYS A 217 0.40 19.95 5.79
N LYS A 218 0.59 21.09 5.12
CA LYS A 218 0.58 21.13 3.65
C LYS A 218 1.68 20.20 3.08
N PRO A 219 1.38 19.35 2.08
CA PRO A 219 2.39 18.57 1.37
C PRO A 219 3.40 19.51 0.70
N LYS A 220 4.71 19.25 0.85
CA LYS A 220 5.80 20.04 0.23
C LYS A 220 5.97 19.69 -1.26
N LEU A 221 4.89 19.67 -2.04
CA LEU A 221 5.02 19.54 -3.49
C LEU A 221 5.00 20.93 -4.12
N ARG A 222 6.19 21.46 -4.39
CA ARG A 222 6.39 22.53 -5.36
C ARG A 222 6.32 21.87 -6.73
N ILE A 223 5.15 21.90 -7.37
CA ILE A 223 5.06 21.59 -8.79
C ILE A 223 5.82 22.72 -9.47
N GLU A 224 7.06 22.47 -9.91
CA GLU A 224 7.74 23.41 -10.79
C GLU A 224 6.85 23.60 -12.01
N LYS A 225 6.31 24.82 -12.16
CA LYS A 225 5.85 25.26 -13.47
C LYS A 225 7.09 25.25 -14.34
N LYS A 226 7.14 24.33 -15.31
CA LYS A 226 7.99 24.52 -16.47
C LYS A 226 7.36 25.68 -17.24
N ASP A 227 8.04 26.82 -17.19
CA ASP A 227 7.87 27.90 -18.17
C ASP A 227 8.39 27.45 -19.54
#